data_AF-A0A814MP78-F1
#
_entry.id   AF-A0A814MP78-F1
#
_cell.length_a   1.000
_cell.length_b   1.000
_cell.length_c   1.000
_cell.angle_alpha   90.00
_cell.angle_beta   90.00
_cell.angle_gamma   90.00
#
_symmetry.space_group_name_H-M   'P 1'
#
loop_
_entity.id
_entity.type
_entity.pdbx_description
1 polymer ?
#
loop_
_entity_poly.entity_id
_entity_poly.type
_entity_poly.pdbx_seq_one_letter_code
_entity_poly.pdbx_strand_id
1 'polypeptide(L)'
;MLLYTGKCRVSQQFVHYQLVSRLFKRWLSSQLLLHQFDSINADILCCYIFLHSAPYEPPKSILSGFCRVLCLLRDYDWINEPLIINFNHELTKEQIFEMQTQFKTDRSNLPALCLMPSVAFHENNKPNIPILKRVIQLAKEALVFLETNNSDSIKFLFRPSTNSYDVIIMLDPLQCPRAYQAVDHVSTEVTYTTRKKSTDNDDHQSKSNNKLLSIVDYDPAQLFVNELRTSYNDQAEFFHDEFGGVMVCVLWKPSKNTTNGHNNNVDYVKIIDQWKLLGTGIIKEIRTFPERWC
;
A
#
# COMPACT_ATOMS: atom_id res chain seq x y z
N MET A 1 -13.34 14.59 -7.11
CA MET A 1 -14.81 14.33 -7.07
C MET A 1 -15.26 13.42 -8.21
N LEU A 2 -14.87 13.70 -9.46
CA LEU A 2 -15.30 12.92 -10.64
C LEU A 2 -14.82 11.45 -10.65
N LEU A 3 -13.58 11.18 -10.23
CA LEU A 3 -13.09 9.81 -10.08
C LEU A 3 -13.92 8.98 -9.08
N TYR A 4 -14.39 9.60 -8.00
CA TYR A 4 -15.26 8.93 -7.03
C TYR A 4 -16.60 8.57 -7.65
N THR A 5 -17.20 9.47 -8.44
CA THR A 5 -18.45 9.17 -9.15
C THR A 5 -18.30 8.03 -10.16
N GLY A 6 -17.20 7.98 -10.92
CA GLY A 6 -16.89 6.86 -11.81
C GLY A 6 -16.78 5.54 -11.06
N LYS A 7 -16.00 5.51 -9.96
CA LYS A 7 -15.84 4.33 -9.10
C LYS A 7 -17.16 3.83 -8.49
N CYS A 8 -18.02 4.73 -8.02
CA CYS A 8 -19.32 4.37 -7.46
C CYS A 8 -20.21 3.68 -8.50
N ARG A 9 -20.16 4.10 -9.77
CA ARG A 9 -20.94 3.48 -10.84
C ARG A 9 -20.42 2.09 -11.20
N VAL A 10 -19.10 1.93 -11.34
CA VAL A 10 -18.49 0.59 -11.53
C VAL A 10 -18.92 -0.35 -10.40
N SER A 11 -18.96 0.16 -9.16
CA SER A 11 -19.42 -0.62 -8.02
C SER A 11 -20.90 -1.02 -8.07
N GLN A 12 -21.77 -0.22 -8.67
CA GLN A 12 -23.19 -0.55 -8.82
C GLN A 12 -23.40 -1.57 -9.94
N GLN A 13 -22.59 -1.51 -10.99
CA GLN A 13 -22.67 -2.41 -12.14
C GLN A 13 -22.03 -3.77 -11.85
N PHE A 14 -20.92 -3.81 -11.10
CA PHE A 14 -20.14 -5.01 -10.86
C PHE A 14 -20.05 -5.31 -9.36
N VAL A 15 -20.82 -6.30 -8.90
CA VAL A 15 -20.93 -6.66 -7.48
C VAL A 15 -19.59 -7.01 -6.82
N HIS A 16 -18.64 -7.57 -7.58
CA HIS A 16 -17.34 -8.01 -7.05
C HIS A 16 -16.29 -6.89 -7.00
N TYR A 17 -16.52 -5.74 -7.66
CA TYR A 17 -15.49 -4.70 -7.80
C TYR A 17 -14.97 -4.19 -6.45
N GLN A 18 -15.85 -3.90 -5.49
CA GLN A 18 -15.42 -3.37 -4.19
C GLN A 18 -14.51 -4.34 -3.43
N LEU A 19 -14.83 -5.63 -3.48
CA LEU A 19 -14.06 -6.66 -2.78
C LEU A 19 -12.72 -6.91 -3.46
N VAL A 20 -12.68 -6.87 -4.81
CA VAL A 20 -11.43 -6.95 -5.57
C VAL A 20 -10.52 -5.76 -5.27
N SER A 21 -11.06 -4.54 -5.28
CA SER A 21 -10.32 -3.32 -4.92
C SER A 21 -9.76 -3.38 -3.50
N ARG A 22 -10.57 -3.81 -2.52
CA ARG A 22 -10.13 -3.96 -1.13
C ARG A 22 -9.04 -5.03 -1.00
N LEU A 23 -9.19 -6.17 -1.68
CA LEU A 23 -8.19 -7.24 -1.65
C LEU A 23 -6.88 -6.79 -2.30
N PHE A 24 -6.94 -6.08 -3.43
CA PHE A 24 -5.75 -5.57 -4.10
C PHE A 24 -5.01 -4.52 -3.26
N LYS A 25 -5.75 -3.57 -2.65
CA LYS A 25 -5.15 -2.62 -1.70
C LYS A 25 -4.58 -3.31 -0.47
N ARG A 26 -5.25 -4.33 0.06
CA ARG A 26 -4.72 -5.14 1.16
C ARG A 26 -3.41 -5.82 0.77
N TRP A 27 -3.34 -6.39 -0.44
CA TRP A 27 -2.14 -7.00 -0.99
C TRP A 27 -1.00 -5.98 -1.12
N LEU A 28 -1.23 -4.84 -1.78
CA LEU A 28 -0.24 -3.76 -1.90
C LEU A 28 0.26 -3.27 -0.53
N SER A 29 -0.64 -3.11 0.44
CA SER A 29 -0.30 -2.67 1.79
C SER A 29 0.51 -3.72 2.53
N SER A 30 0.13 -5.00 2.41
CA SER A 30 0.88 -6.11 3.01
C SER A 30 2.28 -6.26 2.41
N GLN A 31 2.46 -5.88 1.15
CA GLN A 31 3.76 -5.79 0.48
C GLN A 31 4.51 -4.49 0.81
N LEU A 32 3.94 -3.64 1.68
CA LEU A 32 4.46 -2.35 2.17
C LEU A 32 4.50 -1.23 1.10
N LEU A 33 3.73 -1.36 0.03
CA LEU A 33 3.82 -0.49 -1.16
C LEU A 33 2.61 0.42 -1.37
N LEU A 34 1.51 0.26 -0.63
CA LEU A 34 0.27 1.02 -0.87
C LEU A 34 0.48 2.54 -0.81
N HIS A 35 1.23 3.05 0.17
CA HIS A 35 1.49 4.49 0.32
C HIS A 35 2.19 5.11 -0.91
N GLN A 36 3.13 4.37 -1.50
CA GLN A 36 3.90 4.81 -2.66
C GLN A 36 3.22 4.47 -3.98
N PHE A 37 2.34 3.47 -4.00
CA PHE A 37 1.53 3.11 -5.16
C PHE A 37 0.29 4.01 -5.32
N ASP A 38 -0.19 4.56 -4.21
CA ASP A 38 -1.43 5.31 -4.06
C ASP A 38 -2.73 4.47 -4.17
N SER A 39 -3.67 4.74 -3.26
CA SER A 39 -4.92 3.98 -3.17
C SER A 39 -5.88 4.25 -4.32
N ILE A 40 -5.83 5.44 -4.91
CA ILE A 40 -6.69 5.83 -6.05
C ILE A 40 -6.19 5.11 -7.30
N ASN A 41 -4.87 5.08 -7.53
CA ASN A 41 -4.27 4.28 -8.61
C ASN A 41 -4.70 2.81 -8.53
N ALA A 42 -4.63 2.22 -7.33
CA ALA A 42 -5.05 0.83 -7.13
C ALA A 42 -6.51 0.59 -7.50
N ASP A 43 -7.39 1.54 -7.16
CA ASP A 43 -8.81 1.46 -7.51
C ASP A 43 -9.05 1.64 -9.00
N ILE A 44 -8.30 2.53 -9.66
CA ILE A 44 -8.39 2.75 -11.12
C ILE A 44 -7.99 1.50 -11.89
N LEU A 45 -6.90 0.83 -11.48
CA LEU A 45 -6.50 -0.45 -12.08
C LEU A 45 -7.59 -1.52 -11.92
N CYS A 46 -8.25 -1.56 -10.76
CA CYS A 46 -9.39 -2.43 -10.55
C CYS A 46 -10.55 -2.05 -11.47
N CYS A 47 -10.87 -0.77 -11.67
CA CYS A 47 -11.91 -0.36 -12.62
C CYS A 47 -11.61 -0.85 -14.04
N TYR A 48 -10.35 -0.75 -14.49
CA TYR A 48 -9.93 -1.15 -15.82
C TYR A 48 -10.34 -2.60 -16.14
N ILE A 49 -10.06 -3.56 -15.24
CA ILE A 49 -10.32 -4.98 -15.50
C ILE A 49 -11.82 -5.35 -15.56
N PHE A 50 -12.71 -4.51 -15.04
CA PHE A 50 -14.16 -4.70 -15.14
C PHE A 50 -14.74 -4.04 -16.39
N LEU A 51 -14.24 -2.84 -16.74
CA LEU A 51 -14.72 -2.08 -17.90
C LEU A 51 -14.16 -2.62 -19.21
N HIS A 52 -12.89 -3.04 -19.21
CA HIS A 52 -12.15 -3.53 -20.39
C HIS A 52 -11.84 -5.02 -20.22
N SER A 53 -12.90 -5.82 -20.18
CA SER A 53 -12.78 -7.25 -19.85
C SER A 53 -12.37 -8.16 -21.01
N ALA A 54 -12.43 -7.65 -22.24
CA ALA A 54 -12.11 -8.41 -23.44
C ALA A 54 -10.67 -8.97 -23.38
N PRO A 55 -10.42 -10.20 -23.88
CA PRO A 55 -11.35 -11.07 -24.61
C PRO A 55 -12.34 -11.86 -23.73
N TYR A 56 -12.27 -11.71 -22.41
CA TYR A 56 -13.13 -12.41 -21.47
C TYR A 56 -14.36 -11.58 -21.05
N GLU A 57 -15.21 -12.17 -20.21
CA GLU A 57 -16.28 -11.44 -19.51
C GLU A 57 -15.75 -10.75 -18.25
N PRO A 58 -16.45 -9.74 -17.70
CA PRO A 58 -16.09 -9.13 -16.42
C PRO A 58 -15.92 -10.15 -15.28
N PRO A 59 -14.97 -9.92 -14.35
CA PRO A 59 -14.73 -10.84 -13.24
C PRO A 59 -15.99 -11.17 -12.44
N LYS A 60 -16.31 -12.46 -12.33
CA LYS A 60 -17.46 -12.99 -11.58
C LYS A 60 -17.09 -13.55 -10.19
N SER A 61 -15.83 -13.40 -9.78
CA SER A 61 -15.38 -13.77 -8.44
C SER A 61 -14.25 -12.85 -8.00
N ILE A 62 -14.05 -12.76 -6.67
CA ILE A 62 -13.01 -11.91 -6.07
C ILE A 62 -11.63 -12.38 -6.49
N LEU A 63 -11.38 -13.70 -6.44
CA LEU A 63 -10.08 -14.28 -6.80
C LEU A 63 -9.78 -14.07 -8.30
N SER A 64 -10.77 -14.29 -9.17
CA SER A 64 -10.59 -14.04 -10.60
C SER A 64 -10.27 -12.57 -10.88
N GLY A 65 -10.98 -11.64 -10.23
CA GLY A 65 -10.69 -10.21 -10.34
C GLY A 65 -9.29 -9.87 -9.84
N PHE A 66 -8.88 -10.39 -8.68
CA PHE A 66 -7.54 -10.18 -8.14
C PHE A 66 -6.45 -10.70 -9.08
N CYS A 67 -6.57 -11.93 -9.58
CA CYS A 67 -5.64 -12.49 -10.57
C CYS A 67 -5.57 -11.62 -11.83
N ARG A 68 -6.71 -11.09 -12.32
CA ARG A 68 -6.70 -10.20 -13.49
C ARG A 68 -6.00 -8.88 -13.24
N VAL A 69 -6.09 -8.30 -12.04
CA VAL A 69 -5.28 -7.10 -11.70
C VAL A 69 -3.79 -7.45 -11.73
N LEU A 70 -3.40 -8.61 -11.20
CA LEU A 70 -1.99 -9.05 -11.24
C LEU A 70 -1.51 -9.31 -12.68
N CYS A 71 -2.34 -9.93 -13.54
CA CYS A 71 -2.01 -10.12 -14.95
C CYS A 71 -1.88 -8.77 -15.66
N LEU A 72 -2.77 -7.81 -15.39
CA LEU A 72 -2.67 -6.45 -15.94
C LEU A 72 -1.33 -5.81 -15.57
N LEU A 73 -0.92 -5.89 -14.29
CA LEU A 73 0.38 -5.39 -13.84
C LEU A 73 1.54 -6.06 -14.58
N ARG A 74 1.49 -7.38 -14.76
CA ARG A 74 2.53 -8.17 -15.40
C ARG A 74 2.68 -7.87 -16.90
N ASP A 75 1.56 -7.79 -17.61
CA ASP A 75 1.52 -7.90 -19.08
C ASP A 75 1.39 -6.56 -19.79
N TYR A 76 0.87 -5.53 -19.11
CA TYR A 76 0.62 -4.24 -19.73
C TYR A 76 1.93 -3.48 -20.02
N ASP A 77 1.99 -2.81 -21.18
CA ASP A 77 3.15 -2.01 -21.57
C ASP A 77 3.09 -0.61 -20.94
N TRP A 78 3.49 -0.53 -19.66
CA TRP A 78 3.56 0.73 -18.90
C TRP A 78 4.54 1.76 -19.48
N ILE A 79 5.39 1.37 -20.43
CA ILE A 79 6.38 2.27 -21.04
C ILE A 79 5.76 2.97 -22.23
N ASN A 80 5.13 2.21 -23.14
CA ASN A 80 4.70 2.73 -24.43
C ASN A 80 3.19 2.97 -24.56
N GLU A 81 2.38 2.53 -23.58
CA GLU A 81 0.93 2.68 -23.63
C GLU A 81 0.35 3.37 -22.37
N PRO A 82 -0.58 4.33 -22.52
CA PRO A 82 -1.34 4.88 -21.41
C PRO A 82 -2.54 4.00 -21.08
N LEU A 83 -2.79 3.76 -19.79
CA LEU A 83 -3.97 3.02 -19.37
C LEU A 83 -5.20 3.94 -19.39
N ILE A 84 -5.99 3.88 -20.47
CA ILE A 84 -7.18 4.72 -20.66
C ILE A 84 -8.43 4.03 -20.08
N ILE A 85 -9.11 4.71 -19.16
CA ILE A 85 -10.33 4.20 -18.50
C ILE A 85 -11.53 4.98 -19.02
N ASN A 86 -12.29 4.36 -19.93
CA ASN A 86 -13.47 4.97 -20.53
C ASN A 86 -14.70 4.72 -19.66
N PHE A 87 -14.93 5.56 -18.65
CA PHE A 87 -16.14 5.45 -17.84
C PHE A 87 -17.37 5.79 -18.71
N ASN A 88 -18.41 4.96 -18.62
CA ASN A 88 -19.69 5.15 -19.30
C ASN A 88 -19.63 5.29 -20.84
N HIS A 89 -18.55 4.86 -21.50
CA HIS A 89 -18.36 5.06 -22.94
C HIS A 89 -18.40 6.56 -23.34
N GLU A 90 -17.96 7.45 -22.45
CA GLU A 90 -17.88 8.89 -22.69
C GLU A 90 -16.85 9.27 -23.75
N LEU A 91 -15.78 8.47 -23.89
CA LEU A 91 -14.75 8.70 -24.91
C LEU A 91 -15.10 8.00 -26.21
N THR A 92 -15.04 8.74 -27.32
CA THR A 92 -15.10 8.18 -28.67
C THR A 92 -13.77 7.53 -29.04
N LYS A 93 -13.76 6.75 -30.13
CA LYS A 93 -12.53 6.10 -30.63
C LYS A 93 -11.49 7.13 -31.06
N GLU A 94 -11.93 8.23 -31.65
CA GLU A 94 -11.10 9.34 -32.10
C GLU A 94 -10.42 10.02 -30.92
N GLN A 95 -11.17 10.28 -29.83
CA GLN A 95 -10.61 10.87 -28.60
C GLN A 95 -9.59 9.94 -27.94
N ILE A 96 -9.87 8.63 -27.90
CA ILE A 96 -8.91 7.64 -27.37
C ILE A 96 -7.61 7.66 -28.19
N PHE A 97 -7.72 7.70 -29.52
CA PHE A 97 -6.57 7.77 -30.41
C PHE A 97 -5.75 9.06 -30.23
N GLU A 98 -6.43 10.20 -30.07
CA GLU A 98 -5.80 11.48 -29.78
C GLU A 98 -5.02 11.44 -28.45
N MET A 99 -5.63 10.91 -27.39
CA MET A 99 -4.98 10.73 -26.08
C MET A 99 -3.74 9.83 -26.16
N GLN A 100 -3.81 8.74 -26.92
CA GLN A 100 -2.66 7.86 -27.17
C GLN A 100 -1.54 8.57 -27.93
N THR A 101 -1.89 9.41 -28.90
CA THR A 101 -0.93 10.19 -29.69
C THR A 101 -0.24 11.22 -28.81
N GLN A 102 -1.01 11.97 -28.02
CA GLN A 102 -0.50 12.95 -27.07
C GLN A 102 0.43 12.30 -26.03
N PHE A 103 0.05 11.14 -25.49
CA PHE A 103 0.90 10.39 -24.57
C PHE A 103 2.28 10.08 -25.16
N LYS A 104 2.34 9.66 -26.43
CA LYS A 104 3.61 9.35 -27.10
C LYS A 104 4.47 10.59 -27.30
N THR A 105 3.86 11.71 -27.67
CA THR A 105 4.54 13.00 -27.83
C THR A 105 5.13 13.49 -26.50
N ASP A 106 4.35 13.39 -25.42
CA ASP A 106 4.70 13.96 -24.12
C ASP A 106 5.37 12.95 -23.16
N ARG A 107 5.69 11.73 -23.63
CA ARG A 107 6.07 10.58 -22.78
C ARG A 107 7.20 10.90 -21.78
N SER A 108 8.16 11.70 -22.19
CA SER A 108 9.33 12.11 -21.41
C SER A 108 8.97 12.92 -20.16
N ASN A 109 7.84 13.62 -20.17
CA ASN A 109 7.34 14.44 -19.06
C ASN A 109 6.29 13.72 -18.20
N LEU A 110 5.86 12.52 -18.59
CA LEU A 110 4.79 11.79 -17.93
C LEU A 110 5.31 10.79 -16.89
N PRO A 111 4.52 10.50 -15.83
CA PRO A 111 4.92 9.56 -14.78
C PRO A 111 5.12 8.13 -15.31
N ALA A 112 5.70 7.28 -14.46
CA ALA A 112 5.93 5.88 -14.78
C ALA A 112 4.60 5.12 -14.99
N LEU A 113 3.63 5.37 -14.10
CA LEU A 113 2.28 4.85 -14.20
C LEU A 113 1.37 5.94 -14.76
N CYS A 114 0.95 5.83 -16.02
CA CYS A 114 0.07 6.80 -16.65
C CYS A 114 -1.36 6.26 -16.72
N LEU A 115 -2.23 6.76 -15.84
CA LEU A 115 -3.64 6.41 -15.79
C LEU A 115 -4.46 7.58 -16.33
N MET A 116 -5.24 7.33 -17.38
CA MET A 116 -6.02 8.35 -18.08
C MET A 116 -7.52 8.03 -18.06
N PRO A 117 -8.22 8.33 -16.95
CA PRO A 117 -9.66 8.16 -16.88
C PRO A 117 -10.43 9.26 -17.64
N SER A 118 -11.56 8.91 -18.27
CA SER A 118 -12.36 9.81 -19.12
C SER A 118 -12.84 11.08 -18.42
N VAL A 119 -13.05 11.00 -17.11
CA VAL A 119 -13.70 12.06 -16.33
C VAL A 119 -12.73 13.11 -15.77
N ALA A 120 -11.43 12.85 -15.74
CA ALA A 120 -10.41 13.79 -15.28
C ALA A 120 -9.01 13.22 -15.53
N PHE A 121 -8.03 14.04 -15.89
CA PHE A 121 -6.64 13.59 -15.86
C PHE A 121 -6.23 13.30 -14.41
N HIS A 122 -5.74 12.08 -14.13
CA HIS A 122 -5.24 11.71 -12.81
C HIS A 122 -3.75 12.10 -12.73
N GLU A 123 -3.48 13.37 -12.44
CA GLU A 123 -2.12 13.88 -12.23
C GLU A 123 -1.57 13.32 -10.91
N ASN A 124 -1.05 12.10 -10.97
CA ASN A 124 -0.41 11.45 -9.84
C ASN A 124 0.97 10.93 -10.26
N ASN A 125 2.01 11.44 -9.62
CA ASN A 125 3.41 11.07 -9.90
C ASN A 125 3.84 9.77 -9.19
N LYS A 126 2.88 9.06 -8.57
CA LYS A 126 3.08 7.77 -7.92
C LYS A 126 2.54 6.63 -8.80
N PRO A 127 3.13 5.43 -8.71
CA PRO A 127 4.44 5.13 -8.15
C PRO A 127 5.59 5.70 -9.01
N ASN A 128 6.76 5.86 -8.39
CA ASN A 128 8.01 6.07 -9.13
C ASN A 128 8.43 4.77 -9.87
N ILE A 129 9.42 4.87 -10.75
CA ILE A 129 9.87 3.73 -11.57
C ILE A 129 10.30 2.51 -10.72
N PRO A 130 11.15 2.65 -9.68
CA PRO A 130 11.53 1.51 -8.84
C PRO A 130 10.35 0.81 -8.17
N ILE A 131 9.40 1.56 -7.63
CA ILE A 131 8.22 0.99 -6.98
C ILE A 131 7.32 0.30 -7.98
N LEU A 132 7.11 0.87 -9.18
CA LEU A 132 6.35 0.22 -10.23
C LEU A 132 6.99 -1.12 -10.63
N LYS A 133 8.32 -1.13 -10.87
CA LYS A 133 9.06 -2.37 -11.18
C LYS A 133 8.92 -3.41 -10.07
N ARG A 134 8.99 -3.00 -8.80
CA ARG A 134 8.81 -3.89 -7.65
C ARG A 134 7.40 -4.49 -7.62
N VAL A 135 6.35 -3.69 -7.83
CA VAL A 135 4.96 -4.17 -7.88
C VAL A 135 4.76 -5.17 -9.02
N ILE A 136 5.32 -4.89 -10.21
CA ILE A 136 5.26 -5.81 -11.37
C ILE A 136 5.97 -7.13 -11.05
N GLN A 137 7.15 -7.08 -10.41
CA GLN A 137 7.88 -8.28 -10.01
C GLN A 137 7.09 -9.12 -8.99
N LEU A 138 6.53 -8.48 -7.97
CA LEU A 138 5.69 -9.16 -6.97
C LEU A 138 4.43 -9.74 -7.61
N ALA A 139 3.83 -9.08 -8.60
CA ALA A 139 2.68 -9.60 -9.32
C ALA A 139 3.04 -10.88 -10.12
N LYS A 140 4.22 -10.93 -10.75
CA LYS A 140 4.74 -12.12 -11.43
C LYS A 140 4.89 -13.30 -10.46
N GLU A 141 5.55 -13.05 -9.33
CA GLU A 141 5.78 -14.08 -8.30
C GLU A 141 4.45 -14.56 -7.68
N ALA A 142 3.52 -13.64 -7.43
CA ALA A 142 2.20 -13.96 -6.89
C ALA A 142 1.37 -14.84 -7.84
N LEU A 143 1.43 -14.58 -9.15
CA LEU A 143 0.73 -15.41 -10.15
C LEU A 143 1.30 -16.83 -10.20
N VAL A 144 2.63 -16.98 -10.26
CA VAL A 144 3.30 -18.30 -10.23
C VAL A 144 2.95 -19.06 -8.96
N PHE A 145 2.91 -18.35 -7.82
CA PHE A 145 2.53 -18.94 -6.54
C PHE A 145 1.07 -19.43 -6.56
N LEU A 146 0.14 -18.63 -7.10
CA LEU A 146 -1.28 -18.98 -7.21
C LEU A 146 -1.56 -20.16 -8.15
N GLU A 147 -0.72 -20.36 -9.16
CA GLU A 147 -0.81 -21.51 -10.08
C GLU A 147 -0.32 -22.82 -9.42
N THR A 148 0.65 -22.72 -8.52
CA THR A 148 1.36 -23.89 -7.98
C THR A 148 0.85 -24.34 -6.61
N ASN A 149 0.21 -23.45 -5.83
CA ASN A 149 -0.11 -23.69 -4.43
C ASN A 149 -1.63 -23.74 -4.18
N ASN A 150 -2.02 -24.55 -3.18
CA ASN A 150 -3.39 -24.66 -2.72
C ASN A 150 -3.83 -23.47 -1.86
N SER A 151 -5.14 -23.38 -1.59
CA SER A 151 -5.79 -22.32 -0.80
C SER A 151 -5.16 -22.05 0.56
N ASP A 152 -4.66 -23.09 1.24
CA ASP A 152 -4.20 -23.00 2.63
C ASP A 152 -2.92 -22.17 2.78
N SER A 153 -2.18 -21.98 1.68
CA SER A 153 -0.94 -21.21 1.64
C SER A 153 -1.14 -19.77 1.13
N ILE A 154 -2.37 -19.32 0.91
CA ILE A 154 -2.61 -18.00 0.30
C ILE A 154 -2.09 -16.82 1.14
N LYS A 155 -1.95 -17.00 2.47
CA LYS A 155 -1.39 -15.96 3.36
C LYS A 155 0.04 -15.57 3.00
N PHE A 156 0.82 -16.49 2.41
CA PHE A 156 2.20 -16.19 1.99
C PHE A 156 2.24 -15.07 0.94
N LEU A 157 1.21 -14.91 0.11
CA LEU A 157 1.10 -13.80 -0.85
C LEU A 157 1.00 -12.43 -0.20
N PHE A 158 0.62 -12.38 1.08
CA PHE A 158 0.44 -11.17 1.86
C PHE A 158 1.57 -10.98 2.88
N ARG A 159 2.71 -11.64 2.70
CA ARG A 159 3.91 -11.44 3.52
C ARG A 159 4.98 -10.74 2.69
N PRO A 160 5.52 -9.60 3.14
CA PRO A 160 6.59 -8.93 2.44
C PRO A 160 7.92 -9.63 2.69
N SER A 161 8.82 -9.63 1.69
CA SER A 161 10.22 -9.98 1.92
C SER A 161 10.92 -8.84 2.67
N THR A 162 11.48 -9.14 3.84
CA THR A 162 12.22 -8.17 4.67
C THR A 162 13.72 -8.12 4.35
N ASN A 163 14.21 -9.04 3.52
CA ASN A 163 15.64 -9.20 3.23
C ASN A 163 16.26 -8.04 2.43
N SER A 164 15.43 -7.21 1.79
CA SER A 164 15.88 -6.09 0.97
C SER A 164 15.94 -4.75 1.72
N TYR A 165 15.74 -4.72 3.05
CA TYR A 165 15.69 -3.49 3.83
C TYR A 165 16.91 -3.35 4.75
N ASP A 166 17.32 -2.10 4.99
CA ASP A 166 18.54 -1.75 5.74
C ASP A 166 18.29 -1.70 7.25
N VAL A 167 17.08 -1.27 7.62
CA VAL A 167 16.62 -1.18 9.00
C VAL A 167 15.16 -1.64 9.06
N ILE A 168 14.82 -2.33 10.15
CA ILE A 168 13.45 -2.76 10.46
C ILE A 168 13.11 -2.27 11.87
N ILE A 169 12.13 -1.37 11.96
CA ILE A 169 11.59 -0.87 13.22
C ILE A 169 10.36 -1.69 13.57
N MET A 170 10.44 -2.47 14.64
CA MET A 170 9.31 -3.23 15.19
C MET A 170 8.54 -2.34 16.16
N LEU A 171 7.25 -2.17 15.91
CA LEU A 171 6.33 -1.46 16.78
C LEU A 171 5.79 -2.41 17.86
N ASP A 172 5.44 -1.87 19.02
CA ASP A 172 4.70 -2.60 20.04
C ASP A 172 3.24 -2.82 19.56
N PRO A 173 2.79 -4.07 19.35
CA PRO A 173 1.42 -4.35 18.94
C PRO A 173 0.36 -3.77 19.90
N LEU A 174 0.68 -3.61 21.19
CA LEU A 174 -0.25 -3.02 22.16
C LEU A 174 -0.52 -1.53 21.91
N GLN A 175 0.42 -0.85 21.24
CA GLN A 175 0.27 0.54 20.83
C GLN A 175 -0.34 0.65 19.42
N CYS A 176 -0.52 -0.45 18.70
CA CYS A 176 -1.03 -0.44 17.33
C CYS A 176 -2.53 -0.78 17.31
N PRO A 177 -3.44 0.21 17.22
CA PRO A 177 -4.89 -0.04 17.31
C PRO A 177 -5.40 -0.93 16.19
N ARG A 178 -4.70 -1.01 15.05
CA ARG A 178 -5.03 -1.87 13.90
C ARG A 178 -4.34 -3.22 13.90
N ALA A 179 -3.55 -3.58 14.93
CA ALA A 179 -2.79 -4.83 14.93
C ALA A 179 -3.66 -6.09 14.71
N TYR A 180 -4.94 -6.05 15.08
CA TYR A 180 -5.91 -7.12 14.81
C TYR A 180 -6.21 -7.35 13.31
N GLN A 181 -5.81 -6.44 12.43
CA GLN A 181 -5.99 -6.53 10.97
C GLN A 181 -4.79 -7.20 10.27
N ALA A 182 -3.72 -7.52 11.01
CA ALA A 182 -2.53 -8.16 10.48
C ALA A 182 -2.85 -9.52 9.84
N VAL A 183 -2.15 -9.86 8.76
CA VAL A 183 -2.28 -11.15 8.05
C VAL A 183 -2.06 -12.33 8.98
N ASP A 184 -1.05 -12.19 9.84
CA ASP A 184 -0.61 -13.16 10.83
C ASP A 184 -0.98 -12.71 12.25
N HIS A 185 -2.15 -12.07 12.40
CA HIS A 185 -2.64 -11.73 13.74
C HIS A 185 -2.73 -13.01 14.57
N VAL A 186 -1.86 -13.13 15.57
CA VAL A 186 -1.98 -14.13 16.61
C VAL A 186 -2.99 -13.56 17.58
N SER A 187 -4.11 -14.27 17.77
CA SER A 187 -5.08 -13.96 18.82
C SER A 187 -4.41 -14.21 20.17
N THR A 188 -3.57 -13.29 20.61
CA THR A 188 -3.24 -13.19 22.02
C THR A 188 -4.54 -12.91 22.73
N GLU A 189 -4.85 -13.64 23.81
CA GLU A 189 -5.99 -13.40 24.71
C GLU A 189 -5.95 -12.00 25.39
N VAL A 190 -5.05 -11.13 24.93
CA VAL A 190 -5.12 -9.69 25.16
C VAL A 190 -6.37 -9.19 24.47
N THR A 191 -7.42 -9.15 25.28
CA THR A 191 -8.65 -8.43 25.02
C THR A 191 -8.25 -7.00 24.67
N TYR A 192 -8.13 -6.67 23.38
CA TYR A 192 -8.27 -5.28 22.96
C TYR A 192 -9.51 -4.78 23.69
N THR A 193 -9.40 -3.65 24.39
CA THR A 193 -10.41 -3.15 25.33
C THR A 193 -11.71 -2.72 24.65
N THR A 194 -12.16 -3.41 23.62
CA THR A 194 -13.58 -3.55 23.32
C THR A 194 -14.11 -4.60 24.29
N ARG A 195 -14.42 -4.17 25.53
CA ARG A 195 -15.19 -4.98 26.47
C ARG A 195 -16.37 -5.57 25.69
N LYS A 196 -16.43 -6.90 25.61
CA LYS A 196 -17.67 -7.63 25.35
C LYS A 196 -18.76 -6.91 26.17
N LYS A 197 -19.88 -6.53 25.54
CA LYS A 197 -21.09 -6.21 26.28
C LYS A 197 -21.41 -7.46 27.10
N SER A 198 -20.98 -7.48 28.35
CA SER A 198 -21.50 -8.37 29.36
C SER A 198 -22.93 -7.94 29.57
N THR A 199 -23.85 -8.63 28.89
CA THR A 199 -25.21 -8.78 29.39
C THR A 199 -25.10 -9.60 30.66
N ASP A 200 -24.79 -8.94 31.78
CA ASP A 200 -25.08 -9.47 33.09
C ASP A 200 -25.31 -8.28 34.02
N ASN A 201 -26.55 -8.20 34.48
CA ASN A 201 -26.93 -7.44 35.65
C ASN A 201 -26.16 -8.04 36.81
N ASP A 202 -25.20 -7.32 37.39
CA ASP A 202 -24.93 -7.50 38.81
C ASP A 202 -24.22 -6.29 39.42
N ASP A 203 -24.61 -6.09 40.66
CA ASP A 203 -24.52 -4.88 41.45
C ASP A 203 -23.15 -4.71 42.15
N HIS A 204 -22.90 -3.44 42.48
CA HIS A 204 -22.01 -2.94 43.54
C HIS A 204 -20.46 -2.99 43.39
N GLN A 205 -19.93 -1.75 43.37
CA GLN A 205 -18.76 -1.26 44.11
C GLN A 205 -17.37 -1.85 43.81
N SER A 206 -16.71 -1.24 42.82
CA SER A 206 -15.29 -0.78 42.88
C SER A 206 -14.83 -0.30 41.50
N LYS A 207 -15.36 0.83 41.01
CA LYS A 207 -14.95 1.37 39.70
C LYS A 207 -13.89 2.44 39.91
N SER A 208 -12.63 2.01 39.88
CA SER A 208 -11.50 2.88 39.53
C SER A 208 -11.92 3.77 38.35
N ASN A 209 -11.83 5.08 38.55
CA ASN A 209 -12.20 6.14 37.61
C ASN A 209 -11.26 6.23 36.39
N ASN A 210 -10.57 5.15 36.01
CA ASN A 210 -9.94 5.08 34.69
C ASN A 210 -10.99 4.69 33.66
N LYS A 211 -11.90 5.65 33.37
CA LYS A 211 -12.68 5.65 32.15
C LYS A 211 -11.67 5.80 31.01
N LEU A 212 -11.15 4.67 30.52
CA LEU A 212 -10.31 4.60 29.32
C LEU A 212 -11.06 5.35 28.22
N LEU A 213 -10.62 6.57 27.93
CA LEU A 213 -11.16 7.35 26.85
C LEU A 213 -10.65 6.69 25.57
N SER A 214 -11.53 5.99 24.85
CA SER A 214 -11.22 5.60 23.48
C SER A 214 -11.11 6.89 22.67
N ILE A 215 -9.88 7.31 22.39
CA ILE A 215 -9.64 8.46 21.52
C ILE A 215 -9.96 7.99 20.11
N VAL A 216 -11.05 8.51 19.55
CA VAL A 216 -11.47 8.22 18.18
C VAL A 216 -10.40 8.75 17.23
N ASP A 217 -10.09 7.99 16.18
CA ASP A 217 -9.12 8.32 15.14
C ASP A 217 -7.66 8.53 15.58
N TYR A 218 -7.30 8.13 16.80
CA TYR A 218 -5.90 8.11 17.24
C TYR A 218 -5.21 6.80 16.84
N ASP A 219 -4.37 6.88 15.80
CA ASP A 219 -3.52 5.79 15.33
C ASP A 219 -2.04 6.15 15.48
N PRO A 220 -1.41 5.83 16.63
CA PRO A 220 -0.04 6.26 16.92
C PRO A 220 0.98 5.61 15.97
N ALA A 221 0.70 4.41 15.43
CA ALA A 221 1.56 3.78 14.43
C ALA A 221 1.57 4.61 13.13
N GLN A 222 0.40 5.00 12.65
CA GLN A 222 0.29 5.83 11.46
C GLN A 222 0.90 7.22 11.66
N LEU A 223 0.66 7.85 12.83
CA LEU A 223 1.24 9.15 13.16
C LEU A 223 2.77 9.09 13.20
N PHE A 224 3.33 8.07 13.85
CA PHE A 224 4.78 7.86 13.91
C PHE A 224 5.40 7.65 12.52
N VAL A 225 4.79 6.80 11.68
CA VAL A 225 5.28 6.56 10.31
C VAL A 225 5.20 7.83 9.45
N ASN A 226 4.13 8.62 9.59
CA ASN A 226 4.00 9.88 8.86
C ASN A 226 5.04 10.92 9.29
N GLU A 227 5.35 10.98 10.59
CA GLU A 227 6.40 11.85 11.12
C GLU A 227 7.79 11.43 10.62
N LEU A 228 8.10 10.12 10.62
CA LEU A 228 9.33 9.60 10.00
C LEU A 228 9.45 10.01 8.53
N ARG A 229 8.38 9.81 7.75
CA ARG A 229 8.34 10.16 6.33
C ARG A 229 8.48 11.65 6.08
N THR A 230 7.98 12.51 6.97
CA THR A 230 8.05 13.96 6.81
C THR A 230 9.41 14.50 7.20
N SER A 231 9.92 14.06 8.35
CA SER A 231 11.13 14.59 8.97
C SER A 231 12.42 13.98 8.43
N TYR A 232 12.37 12.76 7.85
CA TYR A 232 13.55 12.03 7.37
C TYR A 232 13.47 11.63 5.89
N ASN A 233 12.62 12.29 5.10
CA ASN A 233 12.46 11.98 3.67
C ASN A 233 13.77 12.12 2.89
N ASP A 234 14.69 13.01 3.29
CA ASP A 234 15.92 13.22 2.53
C ASP A 234 16.95 12.10 2.74
N GLN A 235 16.89 11.41 3.89
CA GLN A 235 17.84 10.38 4.27
C GLN A 235 17.33 8.96 4.00
N ALA A 236 16.02 8.72 4.11
CA ALA A 236 15.47 7.36 4.04
C ALA A 236 14.06 7.30 3.43
N GLU A 237 13.69 6.11 2.96
CA GLU A 237 12.31 5.74 2.62
C GLU A 237 11.73 4.77 3.66
N PHE A 238 10.48 5.00 4.05
CA PHE A 238 9.80 4.25 5.10
C PHE A 238 8.55 3.53 4.59
N PHE A 239 8.54 2.22 4.75
CA PHE A 239 7.54 1.29 4.22
C PHE A 239 6.79 0.63 5.37
N HIS A 240 5.46 0.66 5.33
CA HIS A 240 4.60 0.19 6.42
C HIS A 240 3.27 -0.32 5.86
N ASP A 241 2.71 -1.35 6.50
CA ASP A 241 1.37 -1.88 6.17
C ASP A 241 0.29 -1.12 6.96
N GLU A 242 -0.46 -0.28 6.25
CA GLU A 242 -1.53 0.55 6.80
C GLU A 242 -2.69 -0.27 7.41
N PHE A 243 -2.78 -1.57 7.10
CA PHE A 243 -3.83 -2.48 7.58
C PHE A 243 -3.30 -3.49 8.60
N GLY A 244 -2.73 -2.97 9.69
CA GLY A 244 -2.31 -3.77 10.85
C GLY A 244 -0.85 -4.17 10.87
N GLY A 245 0.00 -3.52 10.07
CA GLY A 245 1.45 -3.67 10.16
C GLY A 245 1.99 -3.22 11.51
N VAL A 246 2.80 -4.07 12.13
CA VAL A 246 3.56 -3.78 13.37
C VAL A 246 5.05 -3.59 13.08
N MET A 247 5.38 -3.34 11.81
CA MET A 247 6.75 -3.24 11.32
C MET A 247 6.84 -2.08 10.34
N VAL A 248 7.88 -1.26 10.50
CA VAL A 248 8.29 -0.24 9.53
C VAL A 248 9.63 -0.66 8.94
N CYS A 249 9.64 -0.97 7.65
CA CYS A 249 10.85 -1.29 6.91
C CYS A 249 11.46 -0.02 6.32
N VAL A 250 12.78 0.08 6.31
CA VAL A 250 13.49 1.29 5.93
C VAL A 250 14.58 1.00 4.91
N LEU A 251 14.69 1.88 3.92
CA LEU A 251 15.79 1.94 2.95
C LEU A 251 16.49 3.29 3.06
N TRP A 252 17.83 3.28 3.12
CA TRP A 252 18.60 4.51 3.02
C TRP A 252 18.56 5.05 1.58
N LYS A 253 18.40 6.36 1.45
CA LYS A 253 18.56 7.02 0.15
C LYS A 253 20.05 7.23 -0.13
N PRO A 254 20.50 7.07 -1.38
CA PRO A 254 21.89 7.36 -1.72
C PRO A 254 22.21 8.83 -1.40
N SER A 255 23.28 9.05 -0.63
CA SER A 255 23.71 10.39 -0.26
C SER A 255 24.03 11.22 -1.50
N LYS A 256 23.43 12.41 -1.62
CA LYS A 256 23.58 13.30 -2.80
C LYS A 256 24.99 13.94 -2.91
N ASN A 257 25.93 13.60 -2.02
CA ASN A 257 27.17 14.37 -1.79
C ASN A 257 28.47 13.68 -2.23
N THR A 258 28.48 12.90 -3.31
CA THR A 258 29.72 12.28 -3.82
C THR A 258 30.49 13.14 -4.84
N THR A 259 30.24 14.45 -4.93
CA THR A 259 30.88 15.29 -5.97
C THR A 259 32.08 16.11 -5.52
N ASN A 260 32.52 16.15 -4.25
CA ASN A 260 33.76 16.86 -3.90
C ASN A 260 34.39 16.33 -2.61
N GLY A 261 35.32 15.38 -2.72
CA GLY A 261 36.52 15.19 -1.87
C GLY A 261 36.44 15.21 -0.33
N HIS A 262 35.27 15.38 0.28
CA HIS A 262 35.02 15.34 1.72
C HIS A 262 33.88 14.37 1.94
N ASN A 263 34.21 13.14 2.35
CA ASN A 263 33.24 12.16 2.81
C ASN A 263 32.53 12.72 4.05
N ASN A 264 31.41 13.42 3.87
CA ASN A 264 30.44 13.60 4.93
C ASN A 264 29.82 12.23 5.18
N ASN A 265 30.47 11.44 6.02
CA ASN A 265 29.98 10.14 6.44
C ASN A 265 28.62 10.37 7.11
N VAL A 266 27.54 9.89 6.49
CA VAL A 266 26.21 9.99 7.08
C VAL A 266 26.23 9.16 8.35
N ASP A 267 26.04 9.81 9.49
CA ASP A 267 26.00 9.13 10.78
C ASP A 267 24.65 8.43 10.95
N TYR A 268 24.51 7.28 10.29
CA TYR A 268 23.31 6.44 10.33
C TYR A 268 22.95 6.04 11.76
N VAL A 269 23.94 5.85 12.65
CA VAL A 269 23.72 5.51 14.06
C VAL A 269 23.00 6.64 14.77
N LYS A 270 23.48 7.88 14.60
CA LYS A 270 22.84 9.06 15.19
C LYS A 270 21.42 9.27 14.67
N ILE A 271 21.17 9.03 13.38
CA ILE A 271 19.83 9.13 12.80
C ILE A 271 18.90 8.08 13.43
N ILE A 272 19.37 6.83 13.57
CA ILE A 272 18.59 5.76 14.21
C ILE A 272 18.28 6.09 15.67
N ASP A 273 19.20 6.71 16.41
CA ASP A 273 18.95 7.14 17.79
C ASP A 273 17.88 8.24 17.87
N GLN A 274 17.82 9.14 16.87
CA GLN A 274 16.73 10.11 16.77
C GLN A 274 15.39 9.42 16.51
N TRP A 275 15.36 8.36 15.69
CA TRP A 275 14.13 7.56 15.50
C TRP A 275 13.68 6.87 16.78
N LYS A 276 14.62 6.34 17.59
CA LYS A 276 14.30 5.77 18.91
C LYS A 276 13.66 6.80 19.82
N LEU A 277 14.24 8.01 19.87
CA LEU A 277 13.70 9.10 20.68
C LEU A 277 12.30 9.50 20.20
N LEU A 278 12.12 9.66 18.89
CA LEU A 278 10.83 10.01 18.29
C LEU A 278 9.76 8.96 18.57
N GLY A 279 10.11 7.67 18.46
CA GLY A 279 9.20 6.56 18.70
C GLY A 279 9.20 6.05 20.14
N THR A 280 9.59 6.89 21.12
CA THR A 280 9.57 6.52 22.54
C THR A 280 8.16 6.06 22.94
N GLY A 281 8.07 4.85 23.49
CA GLY A 281 6.80 4.27 23.94
C GLY A 281 6.02 3.50 22.87
N ILE A 282 6.34 3.64 21.57
CA ILE A 282 5.74 2.84 20.49
C ILE A 282 6.70 1.83 19.87
N ILE A 283 8.01 2.12 19.83
CA ILE A 283 9.01 1.20 19.29
C ILE A 283 9.29 0.09 20.31
N LYS A 284 9.19 -1.16 19.87
CA LYS A 284 9.57 -2.34 20.63
C LYS A 284 11.03 -2.74 20.40
N GLU A 285 11.48 -2.71 19.15
CA GLU A 285 12.83 -3.14 18.74
C GLU A 285 13.23 -2.45 17.43
N ILE A 286 14.52 -2.18 17.23
CA ILE A 286 15.05 -1.78 15.91
C ILE A 286 16.14 -2.78 15.52
N ARG A 287 15.97 -3.43 14.37
CA ARG A 287 16.95 -4.32 13.75
C ARG A 287 17.67 -3.57 12.65
N THR A 288 18.99 -3.66 12.63
CA THR A 288 19.83 -3.02 11.63
C THR A 288 20.62 -4.09 10.88
N PHE A 289 20.88 -3.84 9.60
CA PHE A 289 21.67 -4.71 8.73
C PHE A 289 22.81 -3.90 8.10
N PRO A 290 23.86 -3.55 8.88
CA PRO A 290 24.92 -2.64 8.43
C PRO A 290 25.66 -3.11 7.17
N GLU A 291 25.71 -4.42 6.92
CA GLU A 291 26.28 -5.02 5.72
C GLU A 291 25.58 -4.59 4.41
N ARG A 292 24.41 -3.97 4.51
CA ARG A 292 23.61 -3.49 3.36
C ARG A 292 23.69 -1.99 3.15
N TRP A 293 24.29 -1.26 4.09
CA TRP A 293 24.36 0.20 4.01
C TRP A 293 25.26 0.59 2.84
N CYS A 294 24.75 1.45 1.96
CA CYS A 294 25.52 2.02 0.84
C CYS A 294 26.50 3.09 1.33
#